data_AF-A0A0G4I8B5-F1
#
_entry.id   AF-A0A0G4I8B5-F1
#
_cell.length_a   1.000
_cell.length_b   1.000
_cell.length_c   1.000
_cell.angle_alpha   90.00
_cell.angle_beta   90.00
_cell.angle_gamma   90.00
#
_symmetry.space_group_name_H-M   'P 1'
#
loop_
_entity.id
_entity.type
_entity.pdbx_description
1 polymer ?
#
loop_
_entity_poly.entity_id
_entity_poly.type
_entity_poly.pdbx_seq_one_letter_code
_entity_poly.pdbx_strand_id
1 'polypeptide(L)'
;MKSRKKEMAGPGLKGQNDRVRLRELEFSSENKLFESYAWALFSFFLTSVVVLSGCVYCVSLVPPSQRPKTLPAEDSVLDGLESLAFFYYLLLLTSRLLLGDKTSLLDSLWACNFAFMLFGFGIRLREPLIIGAAGCSVAIDQVMWYLDILGFLVLGKFPLGVCKYLTWPETPSIRRVTATHHVWFMPLCFWVLCVYSSGPSIWSWAVSSVTCCLLGCMSRLLTPYEFVTRVKPGETENRRVIHLNINLCYSCWKDVNFVPAIRRYDLDVWYKYLPWYLSIWNLGNLVLFLVTMKIPYWAATTAFR
;
A
#
# COMPACT_ATOMS: atom_id res chain seq x y z
N MET A 1 -36.99 -0.81 54.68
CA MET A 1 -37.05 -0.77 53.21
C MET A 1 -35.72 -1.26 52.62
N LYS A 2 -35.60 -2.56 52.34
CA LYS A 2 -34.48 -3.14 51.57
C LYS A 2 -35.05 -3.60 50.22
N SER A 3 -34.82 -2.81 49.19
CA SER A 3 -35.26 -3.07 47.82
C SER A 3 -34.35 -4.11 47.16
N ARG A 4 -34.91 -5.26 46.78
CA ARG A 4 -34.28 -6.31 45.97
C ARG A 4 -34.22 -5.84 44.50
N LYS A 5 -33.02 -5.57 43.98
CA LYS A 5 -32.75 -5.66 42.54
C LYS A 5 -32.58 -7.14 42.18
N LYS A 6 -33.59 -7.71 41.50
CA LYS A 6 -33.44 -8.97 40.77
C LYS A 6 -32.77 -8.64 39.42
N GLU A 7 -31.57 -9.16 39.22
CA GLU A 7 -30.90 -9.18 37.92
C GLU A 7 -31.67 -10.09 36.96
N MET A 8 -32.08 -9.53 35.82
CA MET A 8 -32.45 -10.29 34.64
C MET A 8 -31.20 -10.45 33.78
N ALA A 9 -30.43 -11.51 34.03
CA ALA A 9 -29.39 -11.95 33.12
C ALA A 9 -30.06 -12.60 31.89
N GLY A 10 -30.18 -11.84 30.81
CA GLY A 10 -30.67 -12.34 29.53
C GLY A 10 -29.70 -13.37 28.92
N PRO A 11 -30.20 -14.35 28.15
CA PRO A 11 -29.41 -15.46 27.59
C PRO A 11 -28.39 -15.07 26.47
N GLY A 12 -28.07 -13.78 26.29
CA GLY A 12 -27.23 -13.28 25.18
C GLY A 12 -25.73 -13.14 25.46
N LEU A 13 -25.28 -13.13 26.72
CA LEU A 13 -23.89 -12.81 27.06
C LEU A 13 -22.91 -14.00 26.95
N LYS A 14 -23.42 -15.24 26.97
CA LYS A 14 -22.57 -16.44 26.90
C LYS A 14 -21.97 -16.63 25.50
N GLY A 15 -22.76 -16.39 24.44
CA GLY A 15 -22.33 -16.54 23.05
C GLY A 15 -21.34 -15.48 22.54
N GLN A 16 -21.30 -14.29 23.14
CA GLN A 16 -20.35 -13.25 22.75
C GLN A 16 -18.96 -13.50 23.37
N ASN A 17 -18.92 -13.97 24.62
CA ASN A 17 -17.67 -14.38 25.27
C ASN A 17 -17.08 -15.64 24.64
N ASP A 18 -17.91 -16.61 24.25
CA ASP A 18 -17.42 -17.82 23.57
C ASP A 18 -16.86 -17.51 22.17
N ARG A 19 -17.42 -16.52 21.44
CA ARG A 19 -16.86 -16.04 20.16
C ARG A 19 -15.54 -15.29 20.32
N VAL A 20 -15.41 -14.49 21.38
CA VAL A 20 -14.14 -13.80 21.69
C VAL A 20 -13.07 -14.82 22.07
N ARG A 21 -13.42 -15.84 22.87
CA ARG A 21 -12.49 -16.88 23.33
C ARG A 21 -12.08 -17.86 22.22
N LEU A 22 -13.00 -18.20 21.32
CA LEU A 22 -12.68 -18.98 20.10
C LEU A 22 -11.77 -18.18 19.15
N ARG A 23 -12.04 -16.87 18.98
CA ARG A 23 -11.11 -15.99 18.28
C ARG A 23 -9.74 -15.99 18.96
N GLU A 24 -9.65 -15.85 20.28
CA GLU A 24 -8.36 -15.87 21.00
C GLU A 24 -7.58 -17.19 20.82
N LEU A 25 -8.26 -18.33 20.75
CA LEU A 25 -7.64 -19.64 20.55
C LEU A 25 -7.21 -19.89 19.10
N GLU A 26 -8.05 -19.54 18.11
CA GLU A 26 -7.68 -19.54 16.68
C GLU A 26 -6.49 -18.59 16.43
N PHE A 27 -6.55 -17.41 17.04
CA PHE A 27 -5.50 -16.39 16.99
C PHE A 27 -4.19 -16.90 17.63
N SER A 28 -4.23 -17.78 18.64
CA SER A 28 -3.04 -18.36 19.27
C SER A 28 -2.27 -19.33 18.36
N SER A 29 -2.95 -20.17 17.57
CA SER A 29 -2.28 -21.07 16.61
C SER A 29 -1.87 -20.37 15.33
N GLU A 30 -2.69 -19.45 14.81
CA GLU A 30 -2.38 -18.67 13.62
C GLU A 30 -1.18 -17.74 13.85
N ASN A 31 -1.07 -17.12 15.03
CA ASN A 31 0.05 -16.24 15.35
C ASN A 31 1.41 -16.93 15.19
N LYS A 32 1.55 -18.21 15.61
CA LYS A 32 2.82 -18.96 15.49
C LYS A 32 3.35 -19.06 14.06
N LEU A 33 2.47 -19.19 13.08
CA LEU A 33 2.86 -19.24 11.68
C LEU A 33 3.38 -17.87 11.21
N PHE A 34 2.66 -16.81 11.58
CA PHE A 34 3.03 -15.44 11.24
C PHE A 34 4.29 -14.94 11.97
N GLU A 35 4.70 -15.57 13.09
CA GLU A 35 5.97 -15.24 13.77
C GLU A 35 7.22 -15.80 13.06
N SER A 36 7.07 -16.52 11.95
CA SER A 36 8.18 -17.13 11.23
C SER A 36 8.74 -16.23 10.13
N TYR A 37 10.07 -16.04 10.10
CA TYR A 37 10.74 -15.43 8.94
C TYR A 37 10.46 -16.19 7.65
N ALA A 38 10.31 -17.53 7.72
CA ALA A 38 9.99 -18.34 6.56
C ALA A 38 8.63 -17.98 5.97
N TRP A 39 7.63 -17.70 6.82
CA TRP A 39 6.32 -17.24 6.35
C TRP A 39 6.43 -15.85 5.72
N ALA A 40 7.09 -14.89 6.38
CA ALA A 40 7.23 -13.55 5.84
C ALA A 40 7.97 -13.54 4.48
N LEU A 41 9.01 -14.36 4.32
CA LEU A 41 9.72 -14.56 3.05
C LEU A 41 8.84 -15.23 1.99
N PHE A 42 8.10 -16.28 2.37
CA PHE A 42 7.17 -16.96 1.48
C PHE A 42 6.09 -15.99 0.99
N SER A 43 5.45 -15.26 1.90
CA SER A 43 4.41 -14.27 1.59
C SER A 43 4.95 -13.18 0.68
N PHE A 44 6.15 -12.69 0.96
CA PHE A 44 6.83 -11.70 0.14
C PHE A 44 7.06 -12.20 -1.29
N PHE A 45 7.69 -13.38 -1.43
CA PHE A 45 8.05 -13.96 -2.72
C PHE A 45 6.80 -14.31 -3.54
N LEU A 46 5.85 -15.02 -2.93
CA LEU A 46 4.62 -15.43 -3.59
C LEU A 46 3.81 -14.21 -4.06
N THR A 47 3.65 -13.20 -3.21
CA THR A 47 2.96 -11.95 -3.59
C THR A 47 3.68 -11.28 -4.75
N SER A 48 5.00 -11.18 -4.69
CA SER A 48 5.80 -10.57 -5.76
C SER A 48 5.63 -11.28 -7.09
N VAL A 49 5.73 -12.61 -7.10
CA VAL A 49 5.56 -13.44 -8.31
C VAL A 49 4.15 -13.29 -8.87
N VAL A 50 3.11 -13.41 -8.04
CA VAL A 50 1.71 -13.29 -8.48
C VAL A 50 1.42 -11.91 -9.07
N VAL A 51 1.84 -10.84 -8.39
CA VAL A 51 1.56 -9.47 -8.82
C VAL A 51 2.35 -9.11 -10.09
N LEU A 52 3.65 -9.45 -10.16
CA LEU A 52 4.45 -9.19 -11.36
C LEU A 52 3.96 -9.99 -12.57
N SER A 53 3.69 -11.29 -12.38
CA SER A 53 3.19 -12.15 -13.47
C SER A 53 1.81 -11.70 -13.93
N GLY A 54 0.92 -11.35 -13.00
CA GLY A 54 -0.39 -10.80 -13.31
C GLY A 54 -0.30 -9.48 -14.07
N CYS A 55 0.62 -8.60 -13.68
CA CYS A 55 0.87 -7.34 -14.38
C CYS A 55 1.32 -7.58 -15.83
N VAL A 56 2.33 -8.44 -16.04
CA VAL A 56 2.83 -8.82 -17.38
C VAL A 56 1.73 -9.47 -18.22
N TYR A 57 0.94 -10.36 -17.62
CA TYR A 57 -0.20 -10.98 -18.29
C TYR A 57 -1.23 -9.95 -18.72
N CYS A 58 -1.59 -8.99 -17.86
CA CYS A 58 -2.50 -7.91 -18.24
C CYS A 58 -1.98 -7.05 -19.39
N VAL A 59 -0.68 -6.77 -19.42
CA VAL A 59 -0.05 -6.06 -20.55
C VAL A 59 -0.17 -6.87 -21.84
N SER A 60 0.02 -8.20 -21.79
CA SER A 60 -0.07 -9.04 -22.99
C SER A 60 -1.46 -9.04 -23.61
N LEU A 61 -2.51 -8.82 -22.81
CA LEU A 61 -3.90 -8.69 -23.25
C LEU A 61 -4.22 -7.34 -23.91
N VAL A 62 -3.38 -6.31 -23.74
CA VAL A 62 -3.63 -4.99 -24.37
C VAL A 62 -3.33 -5.06 -25.87
N PRO A 63 -4.26 -4.66 -26.76
CA PRO A 63 -4.02 -4.67 -28.21
C PRO A 63 -2.80 -3.83 -28.59
N PRO A 64 -1.89 -4.30 -29.47
CA PRO A 64 -0.70 -3.56 -29.86
C PRO A 64 -0.98 -2.14 -30.38
N SER A 65 -2.10 -1.94 -31.08
CA SER A 65 -2.54 -0.63 -31.60
C SER A 65 -2.91 0.39 -30.52
N GLN A 66 -3.12 -0.07 -29.27
CA GLN A 66 -3.49 0.77 -28.13
C GLN A 66 -2.36 0.87 -27.09
N ARG A 67 -1.21 0.22 -27.35
CA ARG A 67 -0.04 0.33 -26.49
C ARG A 67 0.69 1.65 -26.76
N PRO A 68 1.20 2.34 -25.72
CA PRO A 68 2.09 3.46 -25.88
C PRO A 68 3.34 3.07 -26.66
N LYS A 69 4.03 4.09 -27.21
CA LYS A 69 5.35 3.88 -27.80
C LYS A 69 6.30 3.29 -26.75
N THR A 70 6.93 2.16 -27.07
CA THR A 70 7.93 1.52 -26.20
C THR A 70 9.08 2.46 -25.88
N LEU A 71 9.67 2.30 -24.69
CA LEU A 71 10.85 3.06 -24.32
C LEU A 71 12.04 2.73 -25.24
N PRO A 72 12.99 3.65 -25.46
CA PRO A 72 14.19 3.37 -26.25
C PRO A 72 14.98 2.20 -25.64
N ALA A 73 15.55 1.35 -26.51
CA ALA A 73 16.26 0.16 -26.07
C ALA A 73 17.51 0.48 -25.25
N GLU A 74 18.26 1.50 -25.67
CA GLU A 74 19.49 1.96 -25.03
C GLU A 74 19.31 3.42 -24.61
N ASP A 75 19.32 3.67 -23.29
CA ASP A 75 19.28 5.02 -22.72
C ASP A 75 19.87 4.99 -21.30
N SER A 76 21.02 5.63 -21.12
CA SER A 76 21.74 5.62 -19.84
C SER A 76 20.96 6.26 -18.69
N VAL A 77 20.03 7.18 -18.97
CA VAL A 77 19.19 7.80 -17.94
C VAL A 77 18.15 6.79 -17.47
N LEU A 78 17.50 6.08 -18.39
CA LEU A 78 16.57 5.01 -18.04
C LEU A 78 17.27 3.91 -17.22
N ASP A 79 18.46 3.48 -17.60
CA ASP A 79 19.22 2.46 -16.88
C ASP A 79 19.61 2.93 -15.45
N GLY A 80 19.94 4.22 -15.32
CA GLY A 80 20.15 4.87 -14.03
C GLY A 80 18.90 4.90 -13.16
N LEU A 81 17.73 5.19 -13.74
CA LEU A 81 16.44 5.19 -13.03
C LEU A 81 15.97 3.80 -12.64
N GLU A 82 16.24 2.80 -13.47
CA GLU A 82 16.02 1.40 -13.15
C GLU A 82 16.82 1.00 -11.91
N SER A 83 18.12 1.32 -11.92
CA SER A 83 19.05 1.06 -10.82
C SER A 83 18.62 1.80 -9.55
N LEU A 84 18.22 3.07 -9.68
CA LEU A 84 17.68 3.86 -8.57
C LEU A 84 16.45 3.20 -7.96
N ALA A 85 15.51 2.71 -8.77
CA ALA A 85 14.29 2.08 -8.29
C ALA A 85 14.57 0.81 -7.48
N PHE A 86 15.42 -0.09 -8.00
CA PHE A 86 15.80 -1.30 -7.29
C PHE A 86 16.64 -1.00 -6.05
N PHE A 87 17.58 -0.06 -6.13
CA PHE A 87 18.37 0.37 -4.97
C PHE A 87 17.48 0.98 -3.89
N TYR A 88 16.54 1.86 -4.25
CA TYR A 88 15.61 2.47 -3.30
C TYR A 88 14.70 1.43 -2.65
N TYR A 89 14.25 0.44 -3.42
CA TYR A 89 13.50 -0.70 -2.90
C TYR A 89 14.31 -1.53 -1.90
N LEU A 90 15.58 -1.84 -2.21
CA LEU A 90 16.48 -2.52 -1.28
C LEU A 90 16.72 -1.68 -0.03
N LEU A 91 16.90 -0.37 -0.16
CA LEU A 91 17.04 0.55 0.97
C LEU A 91 15.79 0.52 1.87
N LEU A 92 14.58 0.54 1.29
CA LEU A 92 13.33 0.38 2.03
C LEU A 92 13.33 -0.96 2.78
N LEU A 93 13.57 -2.07 2.09
CA LEU A 93 13.60 -3.41 2.68
C LEU A 93 14.61 -3.51 3.83
N THR A 94 15.84 -3.09 3.61
CA THR A 94 16.92 -3.11 4.61
C THR A 94 16.60 -2.19 5.78
N SER A 95 16.12 -0.97 5.55
CA SER A 95 15.75 -0.05 6.63
C SER A 95 14.65 -0.61 7.53
N ARG A 96 13.70 -1.37 6.95
CA ARG A 96 12.62 -2.03 7.67
C ARG A 96 13.19 -3.18 8.51
N LEU A 97 14.00 -4.04 7.91
CA LEU A 97 14.67 -5.16 8.59
C LEU A 97 15.57 -4.72 9.75
N LEU A 98 16.24 -3.56 9.63
CA LEU A 98 17.11 -3.03 10.69
C LEU A 98 16.34 -2.41 11.85
N LEU A 99 15.16 -1.85 11.59
CA LEU A 99 14.38 -1.13 12.61
C LEU A 99 13.30 -1.96 13.29
N GLY A 100 12.69 -2.89 12.55
CA GLY A 100 11.58 -3.68 13.04
C GLY A 100 11.97 -5.13 13.25
N ASP A 101 10.98 -5.93 13.62
CA ASP A 101 11.13 -7.37 13.73
C ASP A 101 10.79 -8.03 12.39
N LYS A 102 10.50 -9.32 12.43
CA LYS A 102 10.14 -10.17 11.29
C LYS A 102 9.02 -9.60 10.43
N THR A 103 8.11 -8.82 11.01
CA THR A 103 6.96 -8.25 10.31
C THR A 103 7.35 -7.16 9.31
N SER A 104 8.57 -6.65 9.42
CA SER A 104 9.16 -5.64 8.54
C SER A 104 9.28 -6.07 7.07
N LEU A 105 9.38 -7.38 6.82
CA LEU A 105 9.33 -7.93 5.46
C LEU A 105 7.92 -7.75 4.85
N LEU A 106 6.87 -7.91 5.65
CA LEU A 106 5.49 -7.72 5.21
C LEU A 106 5.19 -6.24 4.94
N ASP A 107 5.83 -5.31 5.67
CA ASP A 107 5.78 -3.88 5.34
C ASP A 107 6.35 -3.57 3.95
N SER A 108 7.21 -4.41 3.39
CA SER A 108 7.72 -4.21 2.03
C SER A 108 6.67 -4.50 0.93
N LEU A 109 5.54 -5.09 1.32
CA LEU A 109 4.39 -5.37 0.44
C LEU A 109 3.40 -4.20 0.33
N TRP A 110 3.59 -3.10 1.06
CA TRP A 110 2.81 -1.88 0.81
C TRP A 110 2.92 -1.45 -0.66
N ALA A 111 1.80 -1.07 -1.27
CA ALA A 111 1.70 -0.72 -2.68
C ALA A 111 2.70 0.37 -3.08
N CYS A 112 2.93 1.35 -2.21
CA CYS A 112 3.93 2.40 -2.43
C CYS A 112 5.37 1.88 -2.50
N ASN A 113 5.71 0.85 -1.72
CA ASN A 113 7.00 0.18 -1.80
C ASN A 113 7.06 -0.72 -3.04
N PHE A 114 6.01 -1.51 -3.26
CA PHE A 114 5.94 -2.44 -4.39
C PHE A 114 5.95 -1.74 -5.76
N ALA A 115 5.45 -0.50 -5.83
CA ALA A 115 5.48 0.30 -7.04
C ALA A 115 6.90 0.57 -7.55
N PHE A 116 7.92 0.60 -6.68
CA PHE A 116 9.32 0.68 -7.13
C PHE A 116 9.75 -0.55 -7.92
N MET A 117 9.35 -1.75 -7.47
CA MET A 117 9.63 -2.97 -8.22
C MET A 117 8.94 -2.93 -9.59
N LEU A 118 7.67 -2.53 -9.64
CA LEU A 118 6.94 -2.39 -10.91
C LEU A 118 7.60 -1.35 -11.83
N PHE A 119 7.99 -0.20 -11.29
CA PHE A 119 8.64 0.86 -12.07
C PHE A 119 9.98 0.40 -12.65
N GLY A 120 10.87 -0.18 -11.82
CA GLY A 120 12.14 -0.73 -12.30
C GLY A 120 11.94 -1.85 -13.32
N PHE A 121 10.97 -2.74 -13.09
CA PHE A 121 10.64 -3.82 -14.02
C PHE A 121 10.06 -3.30 -15.34
N GLY A 122 9.22 -2.28 -15.31
CA GLY A 122 8.69 -1.61 -16.49
C GLY A 122 9.78 -0.94 -17.32
N ILE A 123 10.76 -0.29 -16.67
CA ILE A 123 11.94 0.26 -17.37
C ILE A 123 12.78 -0.86 -17.98
N ARG A 124 13.06 -1.93 -17.23
CA ARG A 124 13.84 -3.08 -17.70
C ARG A 124 13.21 -3.74 -18.93
N LEU A 125 11.88 -3.89 -18.92
CA LEU A 125 11.12 -4.46 -20.03
C LEU A 125 10.82 -3.45 -21.15
N ARG A 126 11.22 -2.19 -20.99
CA ARG A 126 10.89 -1.08 -21.89
C ARG A 126 9.39 -0.95 -22.14
N GLU A 127 8.59 -1.25 -21.12
CA GLU A 127 7.13 -1.34 -21.17
C GLU A 127 6.46 -0.19 -20.40
N PRO A 128 5.99 0.86 -21.10
CA PRO A 128 5.39 2.03 -20.48
C PRO A 128 4.10 1.70 -19.70
N LEU A 129 3.37 0.66 -20.08
CA LEU A 129 2.13 0.32 -19.38
C LEU A 129 2.39 -0.09 -17.93
N ILE A 130 3.50 -0.80 -17.66
CA ILE A 130 3.88 -1.21 -16.30
C ILE A 130 4.33 0.02 -15.49
N ILE A 131 5.08 0.95 -16.09
CA ILE A 131 5.49 2.21 -15.45
C ILE A 131 4.27 3.05 -15.07
N GLY A 132 3.33 3.20 -16.01
CA GLY A 132 2.06 3.87 -15.73
C GLY A 132 1.23 3.16 -14.67
N ALA A 133 1.24 1.82 -14.65
CA ALA A 133 0.56 1.06 -13.61
C ALA A 133 1.20 1.27 -12.23
N ALA A 134 2.54 1.34 -12.17
CA ALA A 134 3.27 1.66 -10.94
C ALA A 134 2.86 3.03 -10.39
N GLY A 135 2.87 4.08 -11.21
CA GLY A 135 2.44 5.42 -10.83
C GLY A 135 0.95 5.50 -10.46
N CYS A 136 0.08 4.82 -11.23
CA CYS A 136 -1.37 4.83 -10.99
C CYS A 136 -1.74 4.08 -9.70
N SER A 137 -1.04 3.00 -9.36
CA SER A 137 -1.34 2.17 -8.18
C SER A 137 -1.22 2.94 -6.85
N VAL A 138 -0.43 4.01 -6.84
CA VAL A 138 -0.15 4.84 -5.67
C VAL A 138 -0.78 6.22 -5.78
N ALA A 139 -1.46 6.57 -6.87
CA ALA A 139 -1.85 7.95 -7.17
C ALA A 139 -2.70 8.58 -6.07
N ILE A 140 -3.73 7.88 -5.59
CA ILE A 140 -4.57 8.37 -4.49
C ILE A 140 -3.77 8.60 -3.21
N ASP A 141 -2.87 7.68 -2.86
CA ASP A 141 -2.04 7.78 -1.68
C ASP A 141 -1.09 8.99 -1.76
N GLN A 142 -0.46 9.22 -2.92
CA GLN A 142 0.41 10.38 -3.12
C GLN A 142 -0.35 11.70 -3.08
N VAL A 143 -1.53 11.78 -3.69
CA VAL A 143 -2.33 13.01 -3.66
C VAL A 143 -2.81 13.31 -2.24
N MET A 144 -3.22 12.30 -1.48
CA MET A 144 -3.53 12.51 -0.06
C MET A 144 -2.32 13.00 0.73
N TRP A 145 -1.13 12.49 0.41
CA TRP A 145 0.13 12.99 0.97
C TRP A 145 0.37 14.47 0.66
N TYR A 146 0.14 14.90 -0.58
CA TYR A 146 0.30 16.29 -0.99
C TYR A 146 -0.66 17.22 -0.25
N LEU A 147 -1.92 16.80 -0.12
CA LEU A 147 -2.94 17.55 0.61
C LEU A 147 -2.58 17.66 2.10
N ASP A 148 -2.04 16.61 2.68
CA ASP A 148 -1.62 16.60 4.07
C ASP A 148 -0.40 17.49 4.34
N ILE A 149 0.62 17.42 3.48
CA ILE A 149 1.79 18.30 3.58
C ILE A 149 1.39 19.76 3.41
N LEU A 150 0.59 20.07 2.39
CA LEU A 150 0.12 21.44 2.16
C LEU A 150 -0.74 21.95 3.32
N GLY A 151 -1.67 21.11 3.80
CA GLY A 151 -2.49 21.42 4.96
C GLY A 151 -1.64 21.67 6.21
N PHE A 152 -0.58 20.90 6.42
CA PHE A 152 0.30 21.09 7.56
C PHE A 152 1.09 22.40 7.45
N LEU A 153 1.59 22.74 6.26
CA LEU A 153 2.33 23.99 6.04
C LEU A 153 1.45 25.24 6.17
N VAL A 154 0.20 25.19 5.71
CA VAL A 154 -0.70 26.34 5.70
C VAL A 154 -1.51 26.48 6.99
N LEU A 155 -1.96 25.35 7.57
CA LEU A 155 -2.91 25.32 8.69
C LEU A 155 -2.33 24.72 9.98
N GLY A 156 -1.10 24.17 9.93
CA GLY A 156 -0.52 23.43 11.05
C GLY A 156 -1.21 22.09 11.35
N LYS A 157 -2.00 21.55 10.41
CA LYS A 157 -2.82 20.33 10.60
C LYS A 157 -2.72 19.39 9.40
N PHE A 158 -2.84 18.09 9.65
CA PHE A 158 -3.00 17.07 8.59
C PHE A 158 -4.50 16.87 8.30
N PRO A 159 -5.07 17.50 7.25
CA PRO A 159 -6.51 17.44 6.95
C PRO A 159 -7.04 16.01 6.74
N LEU A 160 -6.24 15.13 6.16
CA LEU A 160 -6.61 13.74 5.88
C LEU A 160 -5.99 12.78 6.90
N GLY A 161 -4.78 13.08 7.39
CA GLY A 161 -4.11 12.32 8.44
C GLY A 161 -3.23 11.15 7.96
N VAL A 162 -3.07 10.97 6.64
CA VAL A 162 -2.21 9.96 6.01
C VAL A 162 -0.72 10.19 6.32
N CYS A 163 -0.26 11.45 6.37
CA CYS A 163 1.12 11.81 6.70
C CYS A 163 1.37 12.00 8.20
N LYS A 164 0.32 11.99 9.03
CA LYS A 164 0.41 12.37 10.44
C LYS A 164 1.39 11.51 11.23
N TYR A 165 1.62 10.27 10.79
CA TYR A 165 2.58 9.39 11.44
C TYR A 165 4.02 9.91 11.41
N LEU A 166 4.38 10.81 10.48
CA LEU A 166 5.72 11.39 10.40
C LEU A 166 6.06 12.27 11.61
N THR A 167 5.05 12.82 12.28
CA THR A 167 5.24 13.66 13.48
C THR A 167 5.19 12.86 14.78
N TRP A 168 4.92 11.55 14.72
CA TRP A 168 4.92 10.71 15.90
C TRP A 168 6.35 10.57 16.45
N PRO A 169 6.56 10.74 17.77
CA PRO A 169 7.86 10.54 18.39
C PRO A 169 8.46 9.15 18.11
N GLU A 170 7.59 8.15 17.96
CA GLU A 170 7.95 6.75 17.77
C GLU A 170 8.38 6.44 16.33
N THR A 171 8.11 7.32 15.37
CA THR A 171 8.47 7.11 13.96
C THR A 171 9.97 7.40 13.76
N PRO A 172 10.81 6.38 13.46
CA PRO A 172 12.25 6.57 13.35
C PRO A 172 12.64 7.49 12.19
N SER A 173 13.73 8.24 12.31
CA SER A 173 14.18 9.20 11.29
C SER A 173 14.37 8.56 9.91
N ILE A 174 14.96 7.37 9.83
CA ILE A 174 15.12 6.66 8.55
C ILE A 174 13.76 6.31 7.92
N ARG A 175 12.72 5.98 8.71
CA ARG A 175 11.35 5.77 8.18
C ARG A 175 10.78 7.06 7.60
N ARG A 176 11.08 8.22 8.20
CA ARG A 176 10.64 9.54 7.69
C ARG A 176 11.33 9.86 6.37
N VAL A 177 12.66 9.66 6.29
CA VAL A 177 13.45 9.88 5.06
C VAL A 177 12.99 8.94 3.96
N THR A 178 12.85 7.65 4.23
CA THR A 178 12.44 6.69 3.20
C THR A 178 10.99 6.89 2.77
N ALA A 179 10.13 7.54 3.57
CA ALA A 179 8.76 7.89 3.19
C ALA A 179 8.69 9.08 2.23
N THR A 180 9.78 9.82 1.99
CA THR A 180 9.78 10.95 1.04
C THR A 180 9.47 10.55 -0.40
N HIS A 181 9.56 9.26 -0.73
CA HIS A 181 9.10 8.75 -2.03
C HIS A 181 7.64 9.08 -2.33
N HIS A 182 6.83 9.29 -1.28
CA HIS A 182 5.46 9.72 -1.48
C HIS A 182 5.37 11.10 -2.17
N VAL A 183 6.42 11.92 -2.06
CA VAL A 183 6.51 13.22 -2.71
C VAL A 183 6.88 13.09 -4.19
N TRP A 184 7.98 12.39 -4.49
CA TRP A 184 8.63 12.47 -5.80
C TRP A 184 8.36 11.29 -6.74
N PHE A 185 7.89 10.15 -6.25
CA PHE A 185 7.80 8.93 -7.08
C PHE A 185 6.74 9.04 -8.19
N MET A 186 5.54 9.53 -7.88
CA MET A 186 4.50 9.71 -8.91
C MET A 186 4.92 10.74 -9.98
N PRO A 187 5.47 11.92 -9.63
CA PRO A 187 6.05 12.84 -10.61
C PRO A 187 7.10 12.19 -11.51
N LEU A 188 7.98 11.37 -10.94
CA LEU A 188 9.00 10.63 -11.69
C LEU A 188 8.37 9.68 -12.72
N CYS A 189 7.36 8.89 -12.33
CA CYS A 189 6.63 8.02 -13.25
C CYS A 189 6.02 8.80 -14.42
N PHE A 190 5.35 9.93 -14.14
CA PHE A 190 4.77 10.78 -15.19
C PHE A 190 5.83 11.39 -16.10
N TRP A 191 6.93 11.87 -15.53
CA TRP A 191 8.03 12.43 -16.32
C TRP A 191 8.62 11.40 -17.28
N VAL A 192 8.89 10.16 -16.83
CA VAL A 192 9.38 9.09 -17.71
C VAL A 192 8.41 8.81 -18.85
N LEU A 193 7.12 8.68 -18.55
CA LEU A 193 6.09 8.40 -19.55
C LEU A 193 5.93 9.52 -20.57
N CYS A 194 6.00 10.77 -20.13
CA CYS A 194 5.93 11.92 -21.02
C CYS A 194 7.22 12.03 -21.86
N VAL A 195 8.41 11.95 -21.27
CA VAL A 195 9.65 12.18 -22.02
C VAL A 195 9.96 11.02 -22.99
N TYR A 196 9.79 9.79 -22.56
CA TYR A 196 10.28 8.61 -23.30
C TYR A 196 9.19 7.81 -24.01
N SER A 197 7.92 8.14 -23.79
CA SER A 197 6.79 7.47 -24.41
C SER A 197 5.80 8.50 -24.97
N SER A 198 4.56 8.09 -25.22
CA SER A 198 3.46 8.95 -25.67
C SER A 198 2.61 9.46 -24.50
N GLY A 199 3.16 9.51 -23.29
CA GLY A 199 2.44 9.83 -22.06
C GLY A 199 1.69 8.64 -21.44
N PRO A 200 1.00 8.88 -20.31
CA PRO A 200 0.21 7.86 -19.60
C PRO A 200 -0.99 7.38 -20.44
N SER A 201 -1.18 6.06 -20.54
CA SER A 201 -2.31 5.45 -21.27
C SER A 201 -3.40 4.96 -20.32
N ILE A 202 -4.68 5.05 -20.71
CA ILE A 202 -5.80 4.50 -19.93
C ILE A 202 -5.62 3.01 -19.60
N TRP A 203 -4.88 2.27 -20.43
CA TRP A 203 -4.54 0.88 -20.17
C TRP A 203 -3.60 0.71 -18.97
N SER A 204 -2.79 1.71 -18.63
CA SER A 204 -2.02 1.73 -17.39
C SER A 204 -2.91 1.72 -16.15
N TRP A 205 -4.07 2.41 -16.18
CA TRP A 205 -5.04 2.32 -15.10
C TRP A 205 -5.69 0.92 -15.02
N ALA A 206 -6.02 0.31 -16.16
CA ALA A 206 -6.57 -1.05 -16.18
C ALA A 206 -5.57 -2.07 -15.60
N VAL A 207 -4.31 -2.02 -16.03
CA VAL A 207 -3.23 -2.85 -15.49
C VAL A 207 -3.00 -2.56 -14.00
N SER A 208 -3.01 -1.28 -13.60
CA SER A 208 -2.93 -0.88 -12.19
C SER A 208 -4.07 -1.45 -11.37
N SER A 209 -5.30 -1.45 -11.89
CA SER A 209 -6.48 -1.92 -11.16
C SER A 209 -6.37 -3.40 -10.85
N VAL A 210 -5.94 -4.20 -11.84
CA VAL A 210 -5.67 -5.64 -11.61
C VAL A 210 -4.52 -5.83 -10.63
N THR A 211 -3.44 -5.05 -10.78
CA THR A 211 -2.28 -5.09 -9.88
C THR A 211 -2.68 -4.80 -8.43
N CYS A 212 -3.47 -3.75 -8.18
CA CYS A 212 -4.00 -3.40 -6.86
C CYS A 212 -4.94 -4.49 -6.31
N CYS A 213 -5.79 -5.09 -7.15
CA CYS A 213 -6.64 -6.20 -6.74
C CYS A 213 -5.81 -7.42 -6.32
N LEU A 214 -4.83 -7.82 -7.13
CA LEU A 214 -3.93 -8.93 -6.79
C LEU A 214 -3.17 -8.63 -5.49
N LEU A 215 -2.57 -7.45 -5.37
CA LEU A 215 -1.81 -7.07 -4.19
C LEU A 215 -2.69 -7.03 -2.93
N GLY A 216 -3.91 -6.47 -3.01
CA GLY A 216 -4.86 -6.43 -1.91
C GLY A 216 -5.35 -7.82 -1.49
N CYS A 217 -5.68 -8.69 -2.44
CA CYS A 217 -6.06 -10.08 -2.17
C CYS A 217 -4.91 -10.87 -1.54
N MET A 218 -3.70 -10.76 -2.09
CA MET A 218 -2.52 -11.44 -1.56
C MET A 218 -2.18 -10.94 -0.15
N SER A 219 -2.29 -9.63 0.10
CA SER A 219 -2.10 -9.06 1.44
C SER A 219 -3.12 -9.64 2.42
N ARG A 220 -4.40 -9.72 2.03
CA ARG A 220 -5.46 -10.30 2.88
C ARG A 220 -5.23 -11.78 3.19
N LEU A 221 -4.70 -12.53 2.23
CA LEU A 221 -4.45 -13.97 2.36
C LEU A 221 -3.21 -14.28 3.20
N LEU A 222 -2.19 -13.43 3.11
CA LEU A 222 -0.83 -13.78 3.56
C LEU A 222 -0.28 -12.91 4.69
N THR A 223 -0.96 -11.81 5.02
CA THR A 223 -0.55 -10.90 6.11
C THR A 223 -1.64 -10.84 7.16
N PRO A 224 -1.33 -10.95 8.45
CA PRO A 224 -2.33 -10.84 9.51
C PRO A 224 -2.72 -9.38 9.72
N TYR A 225 -3.95 -9.12 10.19
CA TYR A 225 -4.38 -7.76 10.54
C TYR A 225 -3.52 -7.15 11.66
N GLU A 226 -3.28 -7.95 12.70
CA GLU A 226 -2.54 -7.59 13.90
C GLU A 226 -1.66 -8.77 14.29
N PHE A 227 -0.51 -8.45 14.85
CA PHE A 227 0.46 -9.41 15.31
C PHE A 227 0.83 -9.12 16.75
N VAL A 228 0.83 -10.14 17.61
CA VAL A 228 1.15 -9.98 19.03
C VAL A 228 2.54 -10.53 19.29
N THR A 229 3.53 -9.64 19.43
CA THR A 229 4.91 -10.03 19.66
C THR A 229 5.24 -10.08 21.16
N ARG A 230 6.19 -10.95 21.52
CA ARG A 230 6.77 -10.94 22.86
C ARG A 230 7.63 -9.70 23.03
N VAL A 231 7.47 -9.06 24.17
CA VAL A 231 8.14 -7.79 24.43
C VAL A 231 9.62 -8.01 24.72
N LYS A 232 10.46 -7.04 24.33
CA LYS A 232 11.90 -7.06 24.58
C LYS A 232 12.16 -7.11 26.10
N PRO A 233 13.27 -7.73 26.55
CA PRO A 233 13.65 -7.71 27.96
C PRO A 233 13.75 -6.27 28.48
N GLY A 234 12.94 -5.91 29.49
CA GLY A 234 12.96 -4.59 30.15
C GLY A 234 11.70 -3.74 29.98
N GLU A 235 10.74 -4.14 29.15
CA GLU A 235 9.42 -3.49 29.08
C GLU A 235 8.41 -4.19 30.03
N THR A 236 7.54 -3.41 30.67
CA THR A 236 6.63 -3.88 31.74
C THR A 236 5.40 -4.63 31.23
N GLU A 237 5.07 -4.51 29.95
CA GLU A 237 3.96 -5.23 29.35
C GLU A 237 4.40 -6.60 28.84
N ASN A 238 3.57 -7.62 29.04
CA ASN A 238 3.88 -8.98 28.61
C ASN A 238 3.72 -9.19 27.09
N ARG A 239 3.08 -8.26 26.36
CA ARG A 239 2.76 -8.39 24.92
C ARG A 239 2.70 -7.02 24.24
N ARG A 240 3.24 -6.91 23.01
CA ARG A 240 3.10 -5.73 22.14
C ARG A 240 2.28 -6.09 20.92
N VAL A 241 1.25 -5.29 20.61
CA VAL A 241 0.44 -5.46 19.39
C VAL A 241 1.02 -4.60 18.27
N ILE A 242 1.32 -5.22 17.13
CA ILE A 242 1.78 -4.57 15.90
C ILE A 242 0.64 -4.66 14.89
N HIS A 243 0.13 -3.52 14.45
CA HIS A 243 -0.90 -3.47 13.42
C HIS A 243 -0.26 -3.60 12.02
N LEU A 244 -0.61 -4.65 11.28
CA LEU A 244 -0.09 -5.00 9.96
C LEU A 244 -1.22 -5.01 8.93
N ASN A 245 -1.96 -3.91 8.87
CA ASN A 245 -3.04 -3.73 7.91
C ASN A 245 -2.49 -3.37 6.51
N ILE A 246 -1.67 -4.26 5.96
CA ILE A 246 -0.93 -4.07 4.70
C ILE A 246 -1.92 -3.84 3.57
N ASN A 247 -1.69 -2.79 2.78
CA ASN A 247 -2.55 -2.38 1.67
C ASN A 247 -4.01 -2.14 2.07
N LEU A 248 -4.24 -1.83 3.35
CA LEU A 248 -5.58 -1.62 3.92
C LEU A 248 -6.52 -2.78 3.64
N CYS A 249 -6.01 -4.02 3.62
CA CYS A 249 -6.83 -5.18 3.27
C CYS A 249 -7.80 -5.61 4.38
N TYR A 250 -7.78 -4.97 5.55
CA TYR A 250 -8.71 -5.20 6.66
C TYR A 250 -9.56 -4.00 7.07
N SER A 251 -8.99 -2.80 7.06
CA SER A 251 -9.68 -1.58 7.44
C SER A 251 -9.00 -0.35 6.83
N CYS A 252 -9.67 0.81 6.81
CA CYS A 252 -9.00 2.06 6.46
C CYS A 252 -8.06 2.53 7.60
N TRP A 253 -7.18 3.49 7.33
CA TRP A 253 -6.35 4.10 8.37
C TRP A 253 -7.20 4.74 9.46
N LYS A 254 -6.81 4.53 10.72
CA LYS A 254 -7.53 5.07 11.90
C LYS A 254 -7.67 6.60 11.89
N ASP A 255 -6.68 7.30 11.34
CA ASP A 255 -6.63 8.76 11.30
C ASP A 255 -7.44 9.33 10.11
N VAL A 256 -7.79 8.51 9.12
CA VAL A 256 -8.58 8.91 7.94
C VAL A 256 -10.07 8.81 8.26
N ASN A 257 -10.67 9.95 8.63
CA ASN A 257 -12.07 10.02 9.07
C ASN A 257 -12.95 10.94 8.21
N PHE A 258 -12.42 11.55 7.16
CA PHE A 258 -13.10 12.58 6.38
C PHE A 258 -14.23 12.04 5.48
N VAL A 259 -14.24 10.74 5.15
CA VAL A 259 -15.34 10.09 4.42
C VAL A 259 -15.76 8.80 5.13
N PRO A 260 -16.86 8.81 5.92
CA PRO A 260 -17.37 7.62 6.61
C PRO A 260 -17.68 6.45 5.68
N ALA A 261 -18.04 6.72 4.43
CA ALA A 261 -18.34 5.69 3.44
C ALA A 261 -17.11 4.79 3.14
N ILE A 262 -15.89 5.33 3.17
CA ILE A 262 -14.68 4.52 2.93
C ILE A 262 -14.57 3.40 3.97
N ARG A 263 -15.00 3.67 5.20
CA ARG A 263 -14.90 2.78 6.37
C ARG A 263 -16.10 1.85 6.56
N ARG A 264 -17.06 1.85 5.64
CA ARG A 264 -18.36 1.17 5.78
C ARG A 264 -18.26 -0.30 6.18
N TYR A 265 -17.24 -1.02 5.70
CA TYR A 265 -17.06 -2.45 5.92
C TYR A 265 -15.75 -2.77 6.66
N ASP A 266 -15.15 -1.79 7.35
CA ASP A 266 -13.93 -2.03 8.15
C ASP A 266 -14.11 -3.27 9.04
N LEU A 267 -13.17 -4.20 8.96
CA LEU A 267 -13.15 -5.46 9.72
C LEU A 267 -14.32 -6.44 9.45
N ASP A 268 -15.15 -6.19 8.43
CA ASP A 268 -16.18 -7.13 7.98
C ASP A 268 -15.53 -8.31 7.21
N VAL A 269 -16.36 -9.29 6.84
CA VAL A 269 -15.95 -10.43 6.02
C VAL A 269 -15.34 -9.98 4.69
N TRP A 270 -14.29 -10.69 4.26
CA TRP A 270 -13.44 -10.26 3.13
C TRP A 270 -14.22 -10.03 1.83
N TYR A 271 -15.26 -10.82 1.56
CA TYR A 271 -16.07 -10.72 0.34
C TYR A 271 -17.00 -9.49 0.31
N LYS A 272 -17.17 -8.79 1.43
CA LYS A 272 -17.80 -7.46 1.47
C LYS A 272 -16.75 -6.36 1.45
N TYR A 273 -15.73 -6.50 2.29
CA TYR A 273 -14.72 -5.46 2.47
C TYR A 273 -13.84 -5.25 1.25
N LEU A 274 -13.20 -6.31 0.73
CA LEU A 274 -12.23 -6.18 -0.36
C LEU A 274 -12.86 -5.61 -1.64
N PRO A 275 -14.01 -6.10 -2.14
CA PRO A 275 -14.62 -5.51 -3.33
C PRO A 275 -14.99 -4.04 -3.15
N TRP A 276 -15.51 -3.66 -1.97
CA TRP A 276 -15.83 -2.27 -1.64
C TRP A 276 -14.58 -1.37 -1.65
N TYR A 277 -13.57 -1.77 -0.87
CA TYR A 277 -12.32 -1.03 -0.74
C TYR A 277 -11.61 -0.89 -2.09
N LEU A 278 -11.41 -1.99 -2.82
CA LEU A 278 -10.75 -1.99 -4.12
C LEU A 278 -11.50 -1.14 -5.14
N SER A 279 -12.84 -1.14 -5.11
CA SER A 279 -13.65 -0.28 -5.99
C SER A 279 -13.43 1.20 -5.71
N ILE A 280 -13.46 1.60 -4.44
CA ILE A 280 -13.20 2.99 -4.04
C ILE A 280 -11.79 3.42 -4.45
N TRP A 281 -10.78 2.59 -4.14
CA TRP A 281 -9.39 2.94 -4.40
C TRP A 281 -9.09 3.02 -5.89
N ASN A 282 -9.56 2.04 -6.68
CA ASN A 282 -9.37 2.05 -8.13
C ASN A 282 -10.16 3.17 -8.81
N LEU A 283 -11.33 3.54 -8.30
CA LEU A 283 -12.09 4.70 -8.80
C LEU A 283 -11.37 6.01 -8.47
N GLY A 284 -10.83 6.14 -7.26
CA GLY A 284 -10.01 7.30 -6.89
C GLY A 284 -8.75 7.42 -7.76
N ASN A 285 -8.05 6.30 -7.96
CA ASN A 285 -6.92 6.23 -8.87
C ASN A 285 -7.31 6.57 -10.32
N LEU A 286 -8.49 6.12 -10.80
CA LEU A 286 -9.01 6.50 -12.13
C LEU A 286 -9.19 8.01 -12.25
N VAL A 287 -9.88 8.62 -11.29
CA VAL A 287 -10.16 10.08 -11.30
C VAL A 287 -8.85 10.85 -11.34
N LEU A 288 -7.89 10.50 -10.48
CA LEU A 288 -6.59 11.17 -10.44
C LEU A 288 -5.78 10.94 -11.72
N PHE A 289 -5.83 9.72 -12.26
CA PHE A 289 -5.19 9.39 -13.53
C PHE A 289 -5.77 10.21 -14.69
N LEU A 290 -7.08 10.40 -14.76
CA LEU A 290 -7.72 11.23 -15.78
C LEU A 290 -7.34 12.72 -15.64
N VAL A 291 -7.11 13.20 -14.42
CA VAL A 291 -6.61 14.55 -14.18
C VAL A 291 -5.17 14.68 -14.66
N THR A 292 -4.31 13.71 -14.36
CA THR A 292 -2.89 13.76 -14.78
C THR A 292 -2.70 13.55 -16.28
N MET A 293 -3.56 12.75 -16.95
CA MET A 293 -3.57 12.62 -18.41
C MET A 293 -3.84 13.95 -19.14
N LYS A 294 -4.52 14.90 -18.48
CA LYS A 294 -4.81 16.22 -19.05
C LYS A 294 -3.66 17.22 -18.88
N ILE A 295 -2.61 16.86 -18.13
CA ILE A 295 -1.43 17.73 -17.99
C ILE A 295 -0.72 17.74 -19.35
N PRO A 296 -0.63 18.91 -20.02
CA PRO A 296 -0.05 18.98 -21.35
C PRO A 296 1.41 18.52 -21.33
N TYR A 297 1.81 17.79 -22.37
CA TYR A 297 3.18 17.33 -22.59
C TYR A 297 4.24 18.45 -22.43
N TRP A 298 3.90 19.67 -22.86
CA TRP A 298 4.81 20.82 -22.75
C TRP A 298 5.07 21.22 -21.30
N ALA A 299 4.06 21.15 -20.42
CA ALA A 299 4.23 21.49 -19.01
C ALA A 299 5.19 20.52 -18.31
N ALA A 300 5.15 19.24 -18.70
CA ALA A 300 6.05 18.21 -18.19
C ALA A 300 7.49 18.34 -18.72
N THR A 301 7.69 18.94 -19.90
CA THR A 301 9.04 19.07 -20.51
C THR A 301 9.73 20.39 -20.17
N THR A 302 8.99 21.46 -19.89
CA THR A 302 9.57 22.74 -19.44
C THR A 302 9.99 22.74 -17.97
N ALA A 303 9.41 21.90 -17.12
CA ALA A 303 9.76 21.85 -15.70
C ALA A 303 11.12 21.19 -15.40
N PHE A 304 11.72 20.49 -16.38
CA PHE A 304 12.94 19.69 -16.22
C PHE A 304 14.06 20.05 -17.23
N ARG A 305 13.90 21.19 -17.93
CA ARG A 305 14.98 21.82 -18.70
C ARG A 305 15.57 22.96 -17.89
#